data_AF-F8CNC8-F1
#
_entry.id   AF-F8CNC8-F1
#
_cell.length_a   1.000
_cell.length_b   1.000
_cell.length_c   1.000
_cell.angle_alpha   90.00
_cell.angle_beta   90.00
_cell.angle_gamma   90.00
#
_symmetry.space_group_name_H-M   'P 1'
#
loop_
_entity.id
_entity.type
_entity.pdbx_description
1 polymer ?
#
loop_
_entity_poly.entity_id
_entity_poly.type
_entity_poly.pdbx_seq_one_letter_code
_entity_poly.pdbx_strand_id
1 'polypeptide(L)'
;MAATLGLMSCARQVPASATPTSTGPRAVRLLLDTPAQETHTLTQLREDVEVDATEGERTPRVVTTGQTPTLSLNGNRARLYGDAKGTQGIAVDNFLLLEVLDAHGKVSRRATVGFTEAVHMGPEIVDSVGRRAFTFEAGEVDITHLLPESAPFQVRATALDTWGVGRVSDVYLLLAPDRRADDDDLRGQ
;
A
#
# COMPACT_ATOMS: atom_id res chain seq x y z
N MET A 1 -22.03 -52.64 -54.27
CA MET A 1 -21.67 -52.46 -52.85
C MET A 1 -20.56 -51.42 -52.82
N ALA A 2 -20.90 -50.14 -52.70
CA ALA A 2 -21.15 -49.37 -51.46
C ALA A 2 -19.84 -48.73 -50.97
N ALA A 3 -19.82 -47.41 -51.09
CA ALA A 3 -18.67 -46.51 -50.98
C ALA A 3 -18.32 -46.15 -49.52
N THR A 4 -17.05 -45.82 -49.31
CA THR A 4 -16.49 -45.18 -48.13
C THR A 4 -16.93 -43.72 -48.00
N LEU A 5 -17.19 -43.25 -46.78
CA LEU A 5 -17.12 -41.83 -46.43
C LEU A 5 -16.83 -41.66 -44.94
N GLY A 6 -15.86 -40.80 -44.67
CA GLY A 6 -15.18 -40.66 -43.39
C GLY A 6 -15.74 -39.62 -42.44
N LEU A 7 -14.92 -39.42 -41.40
CA LEU A 7 -15.08 -38.73 -40.13
C LEU A 7 -15.61 -37.29 -40.19
N MET A 8 -16.38 -36.91 -39.16
CA MET A 8 -16.46 -35.54 -38.65
C MET A 8 -16.43 -35.58 -37.11
N SER A 9 -15.27 -35.21 -36.57
CA SER A 9 -15.01 -34.95 -35.15
C SER A 9 -15.69 -33.64 -34.74
N CYS A 10 -16.60 -33.69 -33.77
CA CYS A 10 -17.16 -32.49 -33.14
C CYS A 10 -16.22 -32.00 -32.04
N ALA A 11 -15.29 -31.11 -32.38
CA ALA A 11 -14.54 -30.34 -31.39
C ALA A 11 -15.45 -29.26 -30.79
N ARG A 12 -15.95 -29.51 -29.58
CA ARG A 12 -16.74 -28.57 -28.78
C ARG A 12 -15.80 -27.45 -28.30
N GLN A 13 -15.78 -26.31 -28.97
CA GLN A 13 -15.12 -25.10 -28.49
C GLN A 13 -15.78 -24.64 -27.19
N VAL A 14 -15.06 -24.81 -26.08
CA VAL A 14 -15.38 -24.18 -24.80
C VAL A 14 -14.88 -22.73 -24.90
N PRO A 15 -15.72 -21.71 -24.73
CA PRO A 15 -15.26 -20.33 -24.68
C PRO A 15 -14.25 -20.21 -23.53
N ALA A 16 -13.07 -19.68 -23.82
CA ALA A 16 -12.11 -19.31 -22.80
C ALA A 16 -12.82 -18.38 -21.81
N SER A 17 -12.87 -18.80 -20.55
CA SER A 17 -13.40 -17.98 -19.46
C SER A 17 -12.67 -16.64 -19.46
N ALA A 18 -13.35 -15.58 -19.88
CA ALA A 18 -12.85 -14.23 -19.75
C ALA A 18 -12.64 -13.96 -18.26
N THR A 19 -11.38 -13.79 -17.87
CA THR A 19 -11.03 -13.33 -16.52
C THR A 19 -11.70 -11.96 -16.33
N PRO A 20 -12.54 -11.76 -15.30
CA PRO A 20 -13.16 -10.47 -15.09
C PRO A 20 -12.05 -9.48 -14.69
N THR A 21 -11.69 -8.59 -15.61
CA THR A 21 -10.94 -7.38 -15.30
C THR A 21 -11.88 -6.48 -14.49
N SER A 22 -11.74 -6.52 -13.15
CA SER A 22 -12.41 -5.56 -12.28
C SER A 22 -11.99 -4.15 -12.70
N THR A 23 -12.91 -3.42 -13.33
CA THR A 23 -12.72 -2.05 -13.82
C THR A 23 -12.90 -0.97 -12.74
N GLY A 24 -13.27 -1.36 -11.52
CA GLY A 24 -13.44 -0.45 -10.38
C GLY A 24 -12.18 -0.31 -9.51
N PRO A 25 -12.09 0.78 -8.71
CA PRO A 25 -11.04 0.94 -7.72
C PRO A 25 -10.94 -0.28 -6.80
N ARG A 26 -9.74 -0.83 -6.64
CA ARG A 26 -9.49 -1.94 -5.72
C ARG A 26 -8.95 -1.39 -4.41
N ALA A 27 -9.79 -1.41 -3.38
CA ALA A 27 -9.38 -1.08 -2.01
C ALA A 27 -8.87 -2.33 -1.28
N VAL A 28 -7.72 -2.20 -0.62
CA VAL A 28 -7.09 -3.25 0.19
C VAL A 28 -6.74 -2.67 1.53
N ARG A 29 -7.26 -3.24 2.62
CA ARG A 29 -6.87 -2.80 3.96
C ARG A 29 -5.42 -3.18 4.23
N LEU A 30 -4.63 -2.19 4.61
CA LEU A 30 -3.23 -2.32 5.05
C LEU A 30 -3.16 -2.45 6.56
N LEU A 31 -3.71 -1.47 7.29
CA LEU A 31 -3.71 -1.43 8.75
C LEU A 31 -5.14 -1.31 9.26
N LEU A 32 -5.37 -1.89 10.44
CA LEU A 32 -6.58 -1.67 11.22
C LEU A 32 -6.32 -0.51 12.19
N ASP A 33 -7.34 0.32 12.39
CA ASP A 33 -7.36 1.29 13.50
C ASP A 33 -6.90 0.62 14.80
N THR A 34 -5.90 1.23 15.43
CA THR A 34 -5.31 0.76 16.68
C THR A 34 -5.51 1.86 17.72
N PRO A 35 -6.14 1.56 18.87
CA PRO A 35 -6.39 2.55 19.90
C PRO A 35 -5.07 3.10 20.45
N ALA A 36 -5.14 4.34 20.94
CA ALA A 36 -4.03 5.00 21.61
C ALA A 36 -3.46 4.15 22.75
N GLN A 37 -2.16 3.86 22.68
CA GLN A 37 -1.43 3.14 23.71
C GLN A 37 -0.11 3.86 24.00
N GLU A 38 0.21 3.99 25.29
CA GLU A 38 1.49 4.55 25.74
C GLU A 38 2.67 3.80 25.13
N THR A 39 3.56 4.51 24.44
CA THR A 39 4.61 3.93 23.60
C THR A 39 5.51 2.98 24.37
N HIS A 40 5.89 3.34 25.60
CA HIS A 40 6.74 2.51 26.45
C HIS A 40 6.11 1.15 26.82
N THR A 41 4.79 0.98 26.67
CA THR A 41 4.08 -0.28 26.91
C THR A 41 4.02 -1.18 25.69
N LEU A 42 4.36 -0.68 24.49
CA LEU A 42 4.48 -1.47 23.27
C LEU A 42 5.74 -2.33 23.35
N THR A 43 5.59 -3.66 23.39
CA THR A 43 6.72 -4.55 23.69
C THR A 43 7.60 -4.89 22.49
N GLN A 44 7.10 -4.69 21.27
CA GLN A 44 7.82 -5.04 20.05
C GLN A 44 8.60 -3.84 19.53
N LEU A 45 9.90 -4.04 19.30
CA LEU A 45 10.80 -3.06 18.68
C LEU A 45 11.05 -3.41 17.21
N ARG A 46 11.39 -2.41 16.40
CA ARG A 46 12.02 -2.60 15.08
C ARG A 46 13.52 -2.32 15.20
N GLU A 47 14.26 -3.32 15.64
CA GLU A 47 15.72 -3.23 15.86
C GLU A 47 16.51 -2.96 14.57
N ASP A 48 15.91 -3.22 13.41
CA ASP A 48 16.48 -2.92 12.09
C ASP A 48 16.24 -1.46 11.64
N VAL A 49 15.55 -0.67 12.47
CA VAL A 49 15.19 0.72 12.20
C VAL A 49 15.77 1.62 13.29
N GLU A 50 16.38 2.72 12.87
CA GLU A 50 16.89 3.76 13.75
C GLU A 50 16.35 5.12 13.33
N VAL A 51 15.84 5.90 14.28
CA VAL A 51 15.36 7.27 14.05
C VAL A 51 16.37 8.23 14.66
N ASP A 52 16.72 9.29 13.91
CA ASP A 52 17.48 10.43 14.45
C ASP A 52 16.60 11.32 15.33
N ALA A 53 15.97 10.68 16.31
CA ALA A 53 15.02 11.27 17.23
C ALA A 53 15.75 12.29 18.11
N THR A 54 15.26 13.53 18.09
CA THR A 54 15.68 14.56 19.05
C THR A 54 15.06 14.33 20.43
N GLU A 55 13.88 13.73 20.45
CA GLU A 55 13.11 13.34 21.63
C GLU A 55 12.63 11.89 21.46
N GLY A 56 12.66 11.08 22.52
CA GLY A 56 12.20 9.69 22.48
C GLY A 56 13.30 8.65 22.27
N GLU A 57 12.87 7.41 22.01
CA GLU A 57 13.75 6.27 21.76
C GLU A 57 14.24 6.26 20.30
N ARG A 58 15.53 6.02 20.07
CA ARG A 58 16.08 5.89 18.69
C ARG A 58 15.54 4.66 17.97
N THR A 59 15.30 3.56 18.69
CA THR A 59 14.71 2.35 18.13
C THR A 59 13.19 2.44 18.30
N PRO A 60 12.42 2.53 17.20
CA PRO A 60 10.98 2.69 17.30
C PRO A 60 10.29 1.40 17.73
N ARG A 61 9.15 1.57 18.39
CA ARG A 61 8.24 0.49 18.80
C ARG A 61 7.15 0.29 17.78
N VAL A 62 6.69 -0.95 17.65
CA VAL A 62 5.62 -1.35 16.73
C VAL A 62 4.28 -1.11 17.39
N VAL A 63 3.48 -0.22 16.78
CA VAL A 63 2.06 -0.05 17.11
C VAL A 63 1.26 -1.20 16.48
N THR A 64 1.43 -1.40 15.17
CA THR A 64 0.78 -2.48 14.43
C THR A 64 1.48 -2.72 13.09
N THR A 65 1.29 -3.90 12.51
CA THR A 65 1.81 -4.27 11.19
C THR A 65 0.72 -4.92 10.37
N GLY A 66 0.69 -4.63 9.08
CA GLY A 66 -0.17 -5.32 8.13
C GLY A 66 0.45 -5.38 6.75
N GLN A 67 -0.05 -6.31 5.94
CA GLN A 67 0.50 -6.58 4.62
C GLN A 67 -0.63 -6.94 3.66
N THR A 68 -0.55 -6.44 2.43
CA THR A 68 -1.51 -6.77 1.38
C THR A 68 -1.35 -8.23 0.91
N PRO A 69 -2.39 -8.84 0.32
CA PRO A 69 -2.18 -9.93 -0.62
C PRO A 69 -1.30 -9.48 -1.80
N THR A 70 -0.87 -10.41 -2.65
CA THR A 70 -0.17 -10.05 -3.90
C THR A 70 -1.06 -9.19 -4.80
N LEU A 71 -0.51 -8.06 -5.25
CA LEU A 71 -1.13 -7.07 -6.10
C LEU A 71 -0.34 -6.90 -7.40
N SER A 72 -0.93 -6.17 -8.33
CA SER A 72 -0.27 -5.69 -9.55
C SER A 72 -0.80 -4.30 -9.84
N LEU A 73 0.08 -3.40 -10.31
CA LEU A 73 -0.27 -1.99 -10.48
C LEU A 73 -1.21 -1.81 -11.68
N ASN A 74 -0.91 -2.50 -12.79
CA ASN A 74 -1.75 -2.54 -14.00
C ASN A 74 -2.14 -1.13 -14.50
N GLY A 75 -1.19 -0.18 -14.47
CA GLY A 75 -1.41 1.21 -14.90
C GLY A 75 -2.25 2.06 -13.93
N ASN A 76 -2.67 1.53 -12.79
CA ASN A 76 -3.38 2.30 -11.77
C ASN A 76 -2.42 3.18 -10.96
N ARG A 77 -2.97 4.23 -10.35
CA ARG A 77 -2.35 4.91 -9.21
C ARG A 77 -2.61 4.15 -7.93
N ALA A 78 -1.67 4.27 -7.00
CA ALA A 78 -1.71 3.65 -5.68
C ALA A 78 -1.61 4.73 -4.60
N ARG A 79 -2.70 4.91 -3.85
CA ARG A 79 -2.81 5.96 -2.81
C ARG A 79 -3.35 5.42 -1.51
N LEU A 80 -2.98 6.06 -0.40
CA LEU A 80 -3.46 5.69 0.94
C LEU A 80 -4.70 6.48 1.34
N TYR A 81 -5.62 5.80 2.02
CA TYR A 81 -6.90 6.34 2.51
C TYR A 81 -7.25 5.74 3.87
N GLY A 82 -8.09 6.43 4.64
CA GLY A 82 -8.61 5.95 5.92
C GLY A 82 -9.76 4.96 5.81
N ASP A 83 -10.33 4.79 4.61
CA ASP A 83 -11.42 3.83 4.39
C ASP A 83 -11.37 3.19 3.00
N ALA A 84 -12.13 2.10 2.84
CA ALA A 84 -12.24 1.40 1.57
C ALA A 84 -12.98 2.21 0.49
N LYS A 85 -13.74 3.25 0.88
CA LYS A 85 -14.51 4.10 -0.03
C LYS A 85 -13.65 5.20 -0.65
N GLY A 86 -12.46 5.44 -0.12
CA GLY A 86 -11.55 6.48 -0.57
C GLY A 86 -11.99 7.88 -0.15
N THR A 87 -12.76 8.00 0.94
CA THR A 87 -13.34 9.26 1.41
C THR A 87 -12.67 9.85 2.63
N GLN A 88 -11.94 9.03 3.40
CA GLN A 88 -11.26 9.47 4.61
C GLN A 88 -9.75 9.56 4.41
N GLY A 89 -9.12 10.51 5.10
CA GLY A 89 -7.68 10.61 5.27
C GLY A 89 -7.13 9.60 6.28
N ILE A 90 -5.82 9.58 6.47
CA ILE A 90 -5.16 8.72 7.46
C ILE A 90 -4.54 9.55 8.59
N ALA A 91 -4.38 8.93 9.76
CA ALA A 91 -3.66 9.48 10.89
C ALA A 91 -2.66 8.47 11.47
N VAL A 92 -1.48 8.94 11.84
CA VAL A 92 -0.43 8.18 12.52
C VAL A 92 0.29 9.10 13.51
N ASP A 93 0.50 8.65 14.75
CA ASP A 93 1.10 9.51 15.78
C ASP A 93 2.59 9.76 15.59
N ASN A 94 3.34 8.88 14.91
CA ASN A 94 4.71 9.18 14.50
C ASN A 94 4.88 8.90 13.01
N PHE A 95 5.07 7.64 12.59
CA PHE A 95 5.20 7.35 11.16
C PHE A 95 4.82 5.92 10.78
N LEU A 96 4.51 5.74 9.50
CA LEU A 96 4.42 4.46 8.83
C LEU A 96 5.76 4.16 8.15
N LEU A 97 6.29 2.96 8.35
CA LEU A 97 7.27 2.36 7.45
C LEU A 97 6.54 1.52 6.42
N LEU A 98 6.66 1.91 5.15
CA LEU A 98 6.16 1.18 3.99
C LEU A 98 7.30 0.37 3.40
N GLU A 99 7.06 -0.91 3.16
CA GLU A 99 7.99 -1.82 2.49
C GLU A 99 7.29 -2.48 1.32
N VAL A 100 7.89 -2.41 0.14
CA VAL A 100 7.38 -3.08 -1.07
C VAL A 100 8.12 -4.39 -1.25
N LEU A 101 7.41 -5.50 -1.08
CA LEU A 101 7.95 -6.85 -1.25
C LEU A 101 7.73 -7.32 -2.69
N ASP A 102 8.74 -7.94 -3.28
CA ASP A 102 8.64 -8.59 -4.58
C ASP A 102 7.90 -9.94 -4.50
N ALA A 103 7.78 -10.63 -5.64
CA ALA A 103 7.14 -11.94 -5.72
C ALA A 103 7.80 -13.05 -4.88
N HIS A 104 9.04 -12.83 -4.41
CA HIS A 104 9.77 -13.74 -3.53
C HIS A 104 9.71 -13.32 -2.06
N GLY A 105 8.97 -12.26 -1.73
CA GLY A 105 8.87 -11.73 -0.37
C GLY A 105 10.10 -10.90 0.04
N LYS A 106 10.99 -10.54 -0.89
CA LYS A 106 12.14 -9.69 -0.59
C LYS A 106 11.73 -8.23 -0.68
N VAL A 107 12.16 -7.42 0.28
CA VAL A 107 11.94 -5.97 0.26
C VAL A 107 12.77 -5.34 -0.86
N SER A 108 12.10 -4.63 -1.75
CA SER A 108 12.66 -4.01 -2.95
C SER A 108 12.74 -2.48 -2.87
N ARG A 109 11.82 -1.87 -2.11
CA ARG A 109 11.72 -0.43 -1.84
C ARG A 109 11.18 -0.21 -0.44
N ARG A 110 11.53 0.94 0.13
CA ARG A 110 11.04 1.40 1.43
C ARG A 110 10.71 2.88 1.37
N ALA A 111 9.77 3.31 2.18
CA ALA A 111 9.50 4.72 2.40
C ALA A 111 8.86 4.94 3.77
N THR A 112 8.96 6.17 4.27
CA THR A 112 8.28 6.61 5.48
C THR A 112 7.15 7.58 5.14
N VAL A 113 6.09 7.56 5.94
CA VAL A 113 4.98 8.52 5.86
C VAL A 113 4.63 8.95 7.27
N GLY A 114 4.70 10.24 7.58
CA GLY A 114 4.32 10.73 8.91
C GLY A 114 5.17 11.88 9.40
N PHE A 115 5.17 12.08 10.70
CA PHE A 115 5.99 13.04 11.40
C PHE A 115 7.19 12.31 12.03
N THR A 116 8.33 12.31 11.35
CA THR A 116 9.57 11.72 11.85
C THR A 116 10.78 12.49 11.35
N GLU A 117 11.89 12.44 12.09
CA GLU A 117 13.21 12.83 11.58
C GLU A 117 13.75 11.77 10.59
N ALA A 118 15.05 11.84 10.27
CA ALA A 118 15.66 10.86 9.38
C ALA A 118 15.53 9.44 9.97
N VAL A 119 15.01 8.53 9.17
CA VAL A 119 14.87 7.11 9.51
C VAL A 119 15.93 6.34 8.74
N HIS A 120 16.74 5.56 9.45
CA HIS A 120 17.82 4.76 8.93
C HIS A 120 17.48 3.27 9.04
N MET A 121 17.93 2.51 8.05
CA MET A 121 17.93 1.05 8.09
C MET A 121 19.31 0.55 7.64
N GLY A 122 20.15 0.23 8.62
CA GLY A 122 21.58 0.03 8.37
C GLY A 122 22.24 1.34 7.90
N PRO A 123 23.02 1.34 6.80
CA PRO A 123 23.68 2.55 6.31
C PRO A 123 22.80 3.44 5.43
N GLU A 124 21.55 3.06 5.16
CA GLU A 124 20.66 3.74 4.23
C GLU A 124 19.64 4.62 4.99
N ILE A 125 19.45 5.85 4.52
CA ILE A 125 18.32 6.69 4.91
C ILE A 125 17.10 6.29 4.08
N VAL A 126 15.98 6.05 4.75
CA VAL A 126 14.70 5.72 4.12
C VAL A 126 14.01 7.01 3.66
N ASP A 127 13.67 7.08 2.38
CA ASP A 127 12.97 8.23 1.80
C ASP A 127 11.62 8.48 2.47
N SER A 128 11.17 9.74 2.49
CA SER A 128 9.85 10.13 2.97
C SER A 128 8.91 10.42 1.81
N VAL A 129 7.65 9.96 1.92
CA VAL A 129 6.58 10.25 0.96
C VAL A 129 5.58 11.20 1.60
N GLY A 130 5.32 12.30 0.91
CA GLY A 130 4.43 13.35 1.38
C GLY A 130 5.12 14.34 2.31
N ARG A 131 4.30 15.17 2.96
CA ARG A 131 4.79 16.16 3.94
C ARG A 131 4.97 15.52 5.32
N ARG A 132 5.78 16.16 6.17
CA ARG A 132 5.94 15.77 7.57
C ARG A 132 4.71 16.18 8.39
N ALA A 133 3.83 15.24 8.71
CA ALA A 133 2.56 15.50 9.41
C ALA A 133 2.02 14.25 10.12
N PHE A 134 1.15 14.45 11.11
CA PHE A 134 0.44 13.36 11.79
C PHE A 134 -0.84 12.92 11.05
N THR A 135 -1.39 13.80 10.21
CA THR A 135 -2.63 13.56 9.47
C THR A 135 -2.46 13.95 8.00
N PHE A 136 -3.12 13.18 7.14
CA PHE A 136 -3.07 13.33 5.69
C PHE A 136 -4.48 13.27 5.13
N GLU A 137 -4.78 14.11 4.13
CA GLU A 137 -6.07 14.10 3.44
C GLU A 137 -6.27 12.80 2.64
N ALA A 138 -7.52 12.52 2.28
CA ALA A 138 -7.87 11.34 1.49
C ALA A 138 -7.07 11.29 0.18
N GLY A 139 -6.23 10.26 0.02
CA GLY A 139 -5.41 10.08 -1.18
C GLY A 139 -4.24 11.05 -1.33
N GLU A 140 -3.90 11.83 -0.29
CA GLU A 140 -2.74 12.73 -0.29
C GLU A 140 -1.43 11.96 -0.49
N VAL A 141 -1.31 10.80 0.16
CA VAL A 141 -0.11 9.96 0.11
C VAL A 141 -0.17 9.06 -1.14
N ASP A 142 0.55 9.46 -2.18
CA ASP A 142 0.67 8.73 -3.46
C ASP A 142 1.98 7.93 -3.49
N ILE A 143 1.85 6.61 -3.41
CA ILE A 143 2.99 5.67 -3.38
C ILE A 143 3.24 4.99 -4.73
N THR A 144 2.56 5.44 -5.80
CA THR A 144 2.63 4.80 -7.13
C THR A 144 4.06 4.60 -7.61
N HIS A 145 4.92 5.60 -7.39
CA HIS A 145 6.33 5.60 -7.81
C HIS A 145 7.22 4.58 -7.07
N LEU A 146 6.76 4.03 -5.93
CA LEU A 146 7.47 2.99 -5.19
C LEU A 146 7.19 1.58 -5.74
N LEU A 147 6.11 1.42 -6.51
CA LEU A 147 5.58 0.12 -6.89
C LEU A 147 6.10 -0.30 -8.27
N PRO A 148 6.37 -1.61 -8.47
CA PRO A 148 6.76 -2.09 -9.79
C PRO A 148 5.56 -2.01 -10.75
N GLU A 149 5.77 -1.39 -11.91
CA GLU A 149 4.71 -1.17 -12.90
C GLU A 149 4.16 -2.48 -13.49
N SER A 150 5.06 -3.44 -13.78
CA SER A 150 4.75 -4.66 -14.53
C SER A 150 4.96 -5.96 -13.75
N ALA A 151 5.36 -5.88 -12.47
CA ALA A 151 5.63 -7.08 -11.66
C ALA A 151 4.66 -7.18 -10.47
N PRO A 152 4.34 -8.41 -10.00
CA PRO A 152 3.59 -8.58 -8.76
C PRO A 152 4.35 -8.06 -7.55
N PHE A 153 3.62 -7.52 -6.57
CA PHE A 153 4.20 -7.02 -5.33
C PHE A 153 3.24 -7.19 -4.14
N GLN A 154 3.77 -7.04 -2.93
CA GLN A 154 2.98 -6.80 -1.73
C GLN A 154 3.45 -5.51 -1.07
N VAL A 155 2.55 -4.82 -0.38
CA VAL A 155 2.91 -3.67 0.46
C VAL A 155 2.75 -4.11 1.91
N ARG A 156 3.81 -3.99 2.69
CA ARG A 156 3.78 -4.10 4.15
C ARG A 156 3.85 -2.70 4.74
N ALA A 157 2.95 -2.40 5.65
CA ALA A 157 2.96 -1.18 6.43
C ALA A 157 3.19 -1.54 7.89
N THR A 158 4.09 -0.81 8.56
CA THR A 158 4.30 -0.90 10.01
C THR A 158 4.11 0.49 10.59
N ALA A 159 3.14 0.66 11.48
CA ALA A 159 3.02 1.88 12.26
C ALA A 159 4.04 1.84 13.41
N LEU A 160 4.87 2.86 13.46
CA LEU A 160 6.02 2.96 14.35
C LEU A 160 5.93 4.24 15.18
N ASP A 161 6.36 4.12 16.42
CA ASP A 161 6.32 5.20 17.39
C ASP A 161 7.60 5.24 18.23
N THR A 162 8.10 6.43 18.55
CA THR A 162 9.33 6.62 19.32
C THR A 162 9.10 7.23 20.70
N TRP A 163 7.92 7.78 21.00
CA TRP A 163 7.63 8.43 22.29
C TRP A 163 6.14 8.76 22.48
N GLY A 164 5.74 8.98 23.74
CA GLY A 164 4.38 9.41 24.07
C GLY A 164 3.37 8.29 23.86
N VAL A 165 2.53 8.42 22.84
CA VAL A 165 1.42 7.51 22.56
C VAL A 165 1.49 7.08 21.10
N GLY A 166 1.50 5.76 20.88
CA GLY A 166 1.41 5.18 19.56
C GLY A 166 -0.04 4.87 19.19
N ARG A 167 -0.47 5.37 18.03
CA ARG A 167 -1.75 5.00 17.40
C ARG A 167 -1.67 5.14 15.88
N VAL A 168 -2.61 4.50 15.20
CA VAL A 168 -2.83 4.67 13.77
C VAL A 168 -4.32 4.50 13.47
N SER A 169 -4.85 5.29 12.53
CA SER A 169 -6.19 5.05 11.99
C SER A 169 -6.20 3.79 11.12
N ASP A 170 -7.38 3.40 10.62
CA ASP A 170 -7.42 2.51 9.47
C ASP A 170 -6.56 3.07 8.32
N VAL A 171 -5.90 2.17 7.59
CA VAL A 171 -5.15 2.51 6.38
C VAL A 171 -5.53 1.53 5.29
N TYR A 172 -5.96 2.06 4.15
CA TYR A 172 -6.32 1.33 2.96
C TYR A 172 -5.44 1.78 1.80
N LEU A 173 -4.94 0.81 1.04
CA LEU A 173 -4.34 1.04 -0.27
C LEU A 173 -5.43 0.94 -1.33
N LEU A 174 -5.67 2.02 -2.07
CA LEU A 174 -6.58 2.01 -3.21
C LEU A 174 -5.77 2.06 -4.51
N LEU A 175 -6.03 1.08 -5.38
CA LEU A 175 -5.57 1.06 -6.76
C LEU A 175 -6.70 1.55 -7.66
N ALA A 176 -6.51 2.69 -8.34
CA ALA A 176 -7.51 3.26 -9.22
C ALA A 176 -6.88 3.83 -10.50
N PRO A 177 -7.59 3.83 -11.64
CA PRO A 177 -7.12 4.49 -12.85
C PRO A 177 -6.84 5.98 -12.62
N ASP A 178 -5.92 6.55 -13.38
CA ASP A 178 -5.66 7.99 -13.33
C ASP A 178 -6.87 8.77 -13.87
N ARG A 179 -7.71 9.33 -12.99
CA ARG A 179 -8.93 10.07 -13.37
C ARG A 179 -8.68 11.44 -14.01
N ARG A 180 -7.45 11.76 -14.40
CA ARG A 180 -7.08 13.10 -14.90
C ARG A 180 -7.72 13.52 -16.24
N ALA A 181 -8.58 12.71 -16.86
CA ALA A 181 -9.19 13.03 -18.15
C ALA A 181 -10.67 13.45 -18.10
N ASP A 182 -11.46 13.09 -17.08
CA ASP A 182 -12.92 13.26 -17.17
C ASP A 182 -13.45 14.61 -16.65
N ASP A 183 -12.65 15.36 -15.87
CA ASP A 183 -13.09 16.66 -15.30
C ASP A 183 -12.74 17.89 -16.17
N ASP A 184 -11.85 17.74 -17.17
CA ASP A 184 -11.46 18.86 -18.05
C ASP A 184 -12.37 19.00 -19.29
N ASP A 185 -13.06 17.94 -19.70
CA ASP A 185 -13.94 17.94 -20.89
C ASP A 185 -15.31 18.59 -20.64
N LEU A 186 -15.69 18.84 -19.39
CA LEU A 186 -16.95 19.50 -19.03
C LEU A 186 -16.85 21.02 -18.84
N ARG A 187 -15.66 21.61 -19.06
CA ARG A 187 -15.47 23.07 -19.01
C ARG A 187 -15.45 23.74 -20.38
N GLY A 188 -15.77 22.99 -21.44
CA GLY A 188 -15.73 23.43 -22.83
C GLY A 188 -17.08 23.58 -23.54
N GLN A 189 -18.21 23.66 -22.83
CA GLN A 189 -19.53 23.93 -23.43
C GLN A 189 -20.17 25.20 -22.84
#